data_AF-A0A7V3U6P6-F1
#
_entry.id   AF-A0A7V3U6P6-F1
#
_cell.length_a   1.000
_cell.length_b   1.000
_cell.length_c   1.000
_cell.angle_alpha   90.00
_cell.angle_beta   90.00
_cell.angle_gamma   90.00
#
_symmetry.space_group_name_H-M   'P 1'
#
loop_
_entity.id
_entity.type
_entity.pdbx_description
1 polymer ?
#
loop_
_entity_poly.entity_id
_entity_poly.type
_entity_poly.pdbx_seq_one_letter_code
_entity_poly.pdbx_strand_id
1 'polypeptide(L)'
;MCSRAVTVKTTNIDPATKAITQPFRFHTRPYVIHPLAQVNTPSYGATMKQRLSPTDWIQAAFRALTAGGPQAIRAEAIARALKVSKGSFYWHFKDVHALKQAMLDHWQQVATQDVIDLVESGAANAKARLQLLVSVSTT
;
A
#
# COMPACT_ATOMS: atom_id res chain seq x y z
N MET A 1 -45.73 -11.58 -39.52
CA MET A 1 -44.34 -12.07 -39.66
C MET A 1 -43.67 -12.01 -38.30
N CYS A 2 -42.96 -12.99 -37.76
CA CYS A 2 -42.85 -14.44 -37.95
C CYS A 2 -42.08 -14.92 -36.71
N SER A 3 -42.62 -15.91 -35.97
CA SER A 3 -41.92 -16.61 -34.89
C SER A 3 -40.64 -17.24 -35.42
N ARG A 4 -39.57 -17.27 -34.61
CA ARG A 4 -38.47 -18.21 -34.83
C ARG A 4 -38.41 -19.20 -33.67
N ALA A 5 -38.81 -20.42 -34.00
CA ALA A 5 -38.68 -21.60 -33.17
C ALA A 5 -37.21 -22.03 -33.07
N VAL A 6 -36.79 -22.49 -31.89
CA VAL A 6 -35.66 -23.39 -31.75
C VAL A 6 -36.19 -24.67 -31.09
N THR A 7 -36.15 -25.73 -31.87
CA THR A 7 -36.55 -27.09 -31.52
C THR A 7 -35.47 -27.73 -30.65
N VAL A 8 -35.84 -28.21 -29.45
CA VAL A 8 -35.02 -29.16 -28.70
C VAL A 8 -35.71 -30.51 -28.73
N LYS A 9 -34.92 -31.49 -29.16
CA LYS A 9 -35.26 -32.88 -29.44
C LYS A 9 -35.76 -33.57 -28.16
N THR A 10 -36.95 -34.15 -28.23
CA THR A 10 -37.51 -35.03 -27.20
C THR A 10 -36.77 -36.36 -27.20
N THR A 11 -36.05 -36.67 -26.12
CA THR A 11 -35.71 -38.05 -25.79
C THR A 11 -36.75 -38.57 -24.81
N ASN A 12 -37.59 -39.46 -25.35
CA ASN A 12 -38.55 -40.30 -24.66
C ASN A 12 -37.87 -41.05 -23.50
N ILE A 13 -38.41 -40.92 -22.28
CA ILE A 13 -38.05 -41.77 -21.13
C ILE A 13 -39.34 -42.41 -20.61
N ASP A 14 -39.25 -43.71 -20.42
CA ASP A 14 -40.29 -44.71 -20.28
C ASP A 14 -41.27 -44.51 -19.10
N PRO A 15 -42.52 -45.03 -19.21
CA PRO A 15 -43.55 -44.87 -18.20
C PRO A 15 -43.45 -45.96 -17.12
N ALA A 16 -42.47 -45.87 -16.22
CA ALA A 16 -42.46 -46.72 -15.02
C ALA A 16 -41.63 -46.11 -13.88
N THR A 17 -42.24 -45.24 -13.07
CA THR A 17 -41.68 -44.92 -11.75
C THR A 17 -42.81 -44.81 -10.74
N LYS A 18 -43.10 -45.96 -10.12
CA LYS A 18 -43.99 -46.06 -8.95
C LYS A 18 -43.24 -45.67 -7.68
N ALA A 19 -43.85 -44.77 -6.93
CA ALA A 19 -43.89 -44.63 -5.46
C ALA A 19 -42.68 -45.12 -4.63
N ILE A 20 -41.97 -44.17 -3.99
CA ILE A 20 -41.20 -44.40 -2.76
C ILE A 20 -41.38 -43.18 -1.84
N THR A 21 -42.32 -43.28 -0.90
CA THR A 21 -42.50 -42.30 0.18
C THR A 21 -42.27 -43.02 1.50
N GLN A 22 -41.17 -42.72 2.20
CA GLN A 22 -40.99 -43.07 3.62
C GLN A 22 -40.98 -41.78 4.46
N PRO A 23 -41.57 -41.77 5.67
CA PRO A 23 -41.50 -40.62 6.55
C PRO A 23 -40.17 -40.58 7.32
N PHE A 24 -39.51 -39.42 7.33
CA PHE A 24 -38.30 -39.17 8.12
C PHE A 24 -38.63 -39.11 9.62
N ARG A 25 -37.93 -39.91 10.44
CA ARG A 25 -38.00 -39.89 11.91
C ARG A 25 -36.88 -39.00 12.47
N PHE A 26 -37.22 -37.87 13.08
CA PHE A 26 -36.26 -37.00 13.76
C PHE A 26 -35.96 -37.53 15.17
N HIS A 27 -34.69 -37.85 15.46
CA HIS A 27 -34.21 -38.11 16.81
C HIS A 27 -33.57 -36.83 17.37
N THR A 28 -34.08 -36.32 18.50
CA THR A 28 -33.54 -35.16 19.21
C THR A 28 -32.45 -35.61 20.17
N ARG A 29 -31.18 -35.30 19.86
CA ARG A 29 -30.08 -35.42 20.83
C ARG A 29 -29.92 -34.12 21.60
N PRO A 30 -29.80 -34.14 22.94
CA PRO A 30 -29.58 -32.94 23.73
C PRO A 30 -28.13 -32.45 23.57
N TYR A 31 -27.94 -31.14 23.44
CA TYR A 31 -26.65 -30.49 23.32
C TYR A 31 -26.13 -30.13 24.72
N VAL A 32 -24.97 -30.66 25.10
CA VAL A 32 -24.31 -30.36 26.39
C VAL A 32 -23.30 -29.23 26.17
N ILE A 33 -23.45 -28.11 26.90
CA ILE A 33 -22.51 -26.98 26.84
C ILE A 33 -21.26 -27.32 27.64
N HIS A 34 -20.12 -27.46 26.97
CA HIS A 34 -18.82 -27.55 27.62
C HIS A 34 -18.26 -26.13 27.88
N PRO A 35 -17.55 -25.90 29.00
CA PRO A 35 -16.88 -24.62 29.24
C PRO A 35 -15.84 -24.38 28.14
N LEU A 36 -15.92 -23.23 27.48
CA LEU A 36 -14.99 -22.87 26.41
C LEU A 36 -13.59 -22.67 27.00
N ALA A 37 -12.61 -23.41 26.49
CA ALA A 37 -11.21 -23.25 26.85
C ALA A 37 -10.77 -21.78 26.64
N GLN A 38 -9.97 -21.24 27.56
CA GLN A 38 -9.48 -19.88 27.44
C GLN A 38 -8.55 -19.77 26.23
N VAL A 39 -9.02 -19.14 25.16
CA VAL A 39 -8.23 -18.90 23.96
C VAL A 39 -7.36 -17.66 24.19
N ASN A 40 -6.04 -17.87 24.25
CA ASN A 40 -5.06 -16.78 24.20
C ASN A 40 -4.95 -16.29 22.75
N THR A 41 -5.93 -15.52 22.30
CA THR A 41 -5.84 -14.80 21.04
C THR A 41 -4.97 -13.56 21.27
N PRO A 42 -3.71 -13.49 20.79
CA PRO A 42 -3.01 -12.22 20.74
C PRO A 42 -3.84 -11.27 19.87
N SER A 43 -4.12 -10.06 20.36
CA SER A 43 -4.90 -9.11 19.59
C SER A 43 -4.19 -8.83 18.27
N TYR A 44 -4.95 -8.89 17.17
CA TYR A 44 -4.46 -8.56 15.84
C TYR A 44 -4.17 -7.04 15.82
N GLY A 45 -2.95 -6.64 16.19
CA GLY A 45 -2.56 -5.23 16.31
C GLY A 45 -1.46 -4.89 17.32
N ALA A 46 -0.98 -5.84 18.14
CA ALA A 46 -0.01 -5.56 19.22
C ALA A 46 1.42 -5.16 18.78
N THR A 47 1.67 -4.99 17.48
CA THR A 47 2.85 -4.29 16.98
C THR A 47 2.46 -3.61 15.66
N MET A 48 2.03 -2.35 15.72
CA MET A 48 1.97 -1.54 14.51
C MET A 48 3.42 -1.35 14.02
N LYS A 49 3.85 -2.25 13.12
CA LYS A 49 5.05 -2.08 12.31
C LYS A 49 4.97 -0.68 11.71
N GLN A 50 5.87 0.21 12.15
CA GLN A 50 5.93 1.61 11.73
C GLN A 50 5.68 1.70 10.23
N ARG A 51 4.54 2.28 9.85
CA ARG A 51 4.21 2.52 8.44
C ARG A 51 5.25 3.49 7.93
N LEU A 52 5.95 3.11 6.86
CA LEU A 52 6.91 4.01 6.22
C LEU A 52 6.20 5.32 5.86
N SER A 53 6.89 6.42 6.06
CA SER A 53 6.43 7.73 5.62
C SER A 53 6.78 7.93 4.14
N PRO A 54 6.10 8.86 3.43
CA PRO A 54 6.53 9.28 2.10
C PRO A 54 7.99 9.75 2.06
N THR A 55 8.46 10.38 3.14
CA THR A 55 9.85 10.85 3.27
C THR A 55 10.86 9.70 3.25
N ASP A 56 10.54 8.56 3.86
CA ASP A 56 11.44 7.39 3.84
C ASP A 56 11.67 6.86 2.42
N TRP A 57 10.63 6.92 1.58
CA TRP A 57 10.71 6.58 0.17
C TRP A 57 11.54 7.58 -0.62
N ILE A 58 11.38 8.88 -0.36
CA ILE A 58 12.17 9.95 -0.99
C ILE A 58 13.67 9.78 -0.65
N GLN A 59 13.99 9.57 0.63
CA GLN A 59 15.36 9.36 1.10
C GLN A 59 15.99 8.11 0.48
N ALA A 60 15.24 7.00 0.39
CA ALA A 60 15.70 5.80 -0.29
C ALA A 60 15.90 6.00 -1.80
N ALA A 61 15.07 6.82 -2.44
CA ALA A 61 15.20 7.16 -3.84
C ALA A 61 16.46 8.00 -4.12
N PHE A 62 16.82 8.95 -3.23
CA PHE A 62 18.09 9.66 -3.31
C PHE A 62 19.29 8.73 -3.17
N ARG A 63 19.25 7.77 -2.23
CA ARG A 63 20.29 6.73 -2.12
C ARG A 63 20.40 5.88 -3.40
N ALA A 64 19.28 5.56 -4.04
CA ALA A 64 19.29 4.84 -5.30
C ALA A 64 19.88 5.71 -6.44
N LEU A 65 19.56 7.00 -6.47
CA LEU A 65 20.08 7.96 -7.45
C LEU A 65 21.60 8.07 -7.36
N THR A 66 22.18 8.19 -6.16
CA THR A 66 23.64 8.29 -5.99
C THR A 66 24.36 6.99 -6.35
N ALA A 67 23.71 5.82 -6.14
CA ALA A 67 24.31 4.53 -6.43
C ALA A 67 24.27 4.13 -7.92
N GLY A 68 23.22 4.51 -8.65
CA GLY A 68 23.00 3.98 -10.01
C GLY A 68 22.32 4.94 -10.98
N GLY A 69 22.28 6.23 -10.65
CA GLY A 69 21.71 7.27 -11.51
C GLY A 69 20.18 7.19 -11.66
N PRO A 70 19.62 7.96 -12.62
CA PRO A 70 18.16 8.11 -12.76
C PRO A 70 17.38 6.82 -13.07
N GLN A 71 18.06 5.81 -13.62
CA GLN A 71 17.48 4.49 -13.96
C GLN A 71 17.38 3.56 -12.75
N ALA A 72 18.10 3.84 -11.67
CA ALA A 72 18.00 3.10 -10.42
C ALA A 72 16.74 3.47 -9.61
N ILE A 73 16.12 4.62 -9.91
CA ILE A 73 14.88 5.07 -9.27
C ILE A 73 13.69 4.26 -9.83
N ARG A 74 13.47 3.07 -9.26
CA ARG A 74 12.35 2.18 -9.58
C ARG A 74 11.64 1.75 -8.31
N ALA A 75 10.31 1.77 -8.31
CA ALA A 75 9.48 1.44 -7.15
C ALA A 75 9.87 0.09 -6.51
N GLU A 76 10.10 -0.95 -7.32
CA GLU A 76 10.48 -2.27 -6.84
C GLU A 76 11.89 -2.32 -6.27
N ALA A 77 12.84 -1.59 -6.86
CA ALA A 77 14.21 -1.54 -6.36
C ALA A 77 14.25 -0.85 -4.98
N ILE A 78 13.50 0.24 -4.84
CA ILE A 78 13.39 0.99 -3.59
C ILE A 78 12.62 0.18 -2.53
N ALA A 79 11.54 -0.50 -2.92
CA ALA A 79 10.80 -1.38 -2.02
C ALA A 79 11.68 -2.49 -1.44
N ARG A 80 12.53 -3.10 -2.27
CA ARG A 80 13.52 -4.09 -1.83
C ARG A 80 14.56 -3.49 -0.88
N ALA A 81 15.07 -2.29 -1.19
CA ALA A 81 16.00 -1.59 -0.32
C ALA A 81 15.39 -1.25 1.06
N LEU A 82 14.10 -0.93 1.09
CA LEU A 82 13.33 -0.64 2.30
C LEU A 82 12.73 -1.89 2.98
N LYS A 83 12.92 -3.09 2.40
CA LYS A 83 12.35 -4.37 2.88
C LYS A 83 10.83 -4.34 3.06
N VAL A 84 10.12 -3.68 2.15
CA VAL A 84 8.65 -3.57 2.14
C VAL A 84 8.04 -4.08 0.85
N SER A 85 6.72 -4.31 0.87
CA SER A 85 5.99 -4.74 -0.32
C SER A 85 5.85 -3.61 -1.33
N LYS A 86 5.74 -3.98 -2.61
CA LYS A 86 5.40 -3.05 -3.70
C LYS A 86 4.07 -2.33 -3.44
N GLY A 87 3.12 -2.99 -2.77
CA GLY A 87 1.84 -2.38 -2.38
C GLY A 87 1.99 -1.18 -1.45
N SER A 88 3.01 -1.17 -0.57
CA SER A 88 3.28 -0.03 0.31
C SER A 88 3.66 1.23 -0.46
N PHE A 89 4.28 1.10 -1.63
CA PHE A 89 4.64 2.25 -2.47
C PHE A 89 3.39 2.99 -2.97
N TYR A 90 2.40 2.24 -3.46
CA TYR A 90 1.22 2.80 -4.11
C TYR A 90 0.29 3.57 -3.17
N TRP A 91 0.42 3.38 -1.85
CA TRP A 91 -0.25 4.20 -0.85
C TRP A 91 0.32 5.62 -0.75
N HIS A 92 1.58 5.82 -1.14
CA HIS A 92 2.25 7.12 -1.07
C HIS A 92 2.36 7.79 -2.45
N PHE A 93 2.60 7.01 -3.51
CA PHE A 93 2.83 7.53 -4.85
C PHE A 93 2.08 6.72 -5.89
N LYS A 94 1.41 7.41 -6.82
CA LYS A 94 0.71 6.76 -7.96
C LYS A 94 1.67 6.02 -8.90
N ASP A 95 2.86 6.56 -9.11
CA ASP A 95 3.85 6.07 -10.05
C ASP A 95 5.25 6.59 -9.67
N VAL A 96 6.27 6.13 -10.41
CA VAL A 96 7.67 6.54 -10.20
C VAL A 96 7.90 8.00 -10.57
N HIS A 97 7.12 8.58 -11.48
CA HIS A 97 7.24 9.99 -11.83
C HIS A 97 6.80 10.88 -10.66
N ALA A 98 5.69 10.55 -9.99
CA ALA A 98 5.24 11.23 -8.78
C ALA A 98 6.28 11.18 -7.65
N LEU A 99 6.98 10.05 -7.49
CA LEU A 99 8.12 9.96 -6.59
C LEU A 99 9.24 10.92 -7.00
N LYS A 100 9.61 10.96 -8.29
CA LYS A 100 10.67 11.85 -8.77
C LYS A 100 10.31 13.33 -8.60
N GLN A 101 9.06 13.71 -8.82
CA GLN A 101 8.59 15.07 -8.53
C GLN A 101 8.72 15.38 -7.04
N ALA A 102 8.25 14.48 -6.17
CA ALA A 102 8.39 14.66 -4.72
C ALA A 102 9.87 14.72 -4.26
N MET A 103 10.79 14.01 -4.94
CA MET A 103 12.22 14.17 -4.70
C MET A 103 12.70 15.58 -5.06
N LEU A 104 12.32 16.10 -6.22
CA LEU A 104 12.70 17.45 -6.65
C LEU A 104 12.13 18.51 -5.72
N ASP A 105 10.86 18.39 -5.33
CA ASP A 105 10.21 19.28 -4.37
C ASP A 105 10.94 19.26 -3.02
N HIS A 106 11.30 18.07 -2.52
CA HIS A 106 12.06 17.92 -1.29
C HIS A 106 13.46 18.54 -1.40
N TRP A 107 14.16 18.31 -2.51
CA TRP A 107 15.46 18.92 -2.74
C TRP A 107 15.37 20.45 -2.81
N GLN A 108 14.37 21.00 -3.51
CA GLN A 108 14.17 22.44 -3.60
C GLN A 108 13.87 23.04 -2.22
N GLN A 109 13.05 22.37 -1.42
CA GLN A 109 12.75 22.82 -0.05
C GLN A 109 14.04 22.92 0.77
N VAL A 110 14.82 21.84 0.82
CA VAL A 110 16.04 21.78 1.65
C VAL A 110 17.16 22.68 1.12
N ALA A 111 17.37 22.70 -0.19
CA ALA A 111 18.49 23.41 -0.81
C ALA A 111 18.24 24.92 -0.96
N THR A 112 16.99 25.34 -1.03
CA THR A 112 16.64 26.74 -1.30
C THR A 112 15.83 27.35 -0.17
N GLN A 113 14.66 26.80 0.14
CA GLN A 113 13.74 27.44 1.08
C GLN A 113 14.30 27.45 2.50
N ASP A 114 14.77 26.30 2.98
CA ASP A 114 15.34 26.20 4.33
C ASP A 114 16.60 27.08 4.47
N VAL A 115 17.39 27.23 3.40
CA VAL A 115 18.57 28.12 3.37
C VAL A 115 18.16 29.59 3.44
N ILE A 116 17.13 29.99 2.69
CA ILE A 116 16.60 31.36 2.72
C ILE A 116 16.06 31.67 4.12
N ASP A 117 15.26 30.78 4.70
CA ASP A 117 14.66 30.95 6.03
C ASP A 117 15.75 31.08 7.11
N LEU A 118 16.80 30.27 7.03
CA LEU A 118 17.95 30.36 7.92
C LEU A 118 18.66 31.72 7.80
N VAL A 119 18.88 32.20 6.57
CA VAL A 119 19.59 33.46 6.33
C VAL A 119 18.76 34.67 6.77
N GLU A 120 17.46 34.66 6.49
CA GLU A 120 16.54 35.75 6.83
C GLU A 120 16.31 35.85 8.35
N SER A 121 16.23 34.72 9.06
CA SER A 121 16.04 34.68 10.52
C SER A 121 17.32 34.93 11.32
N GLY A 122 18.49 34.57 10.79
CA GLY A 122 19.76 34.56 11.52
C GLY A 122 20.59 35.86 11.50
N ALA A 123 20.20 36.87 10.72
CA ALA A 123 21.07 38.01 10.46
C ALA A 123 20.37 39.38 10.55
N ALA A 124 20.93 40.27 11.37
CA ALA A 124 20.39 41.59 11.66
C ALA A 124 20.57 42.64 10.55
N ASN A 125 21.46 42.40 9.59
CA ASN A 125 21.71 43.32 8.46
C ASN A 125 22.18 42.57 7.20
N ALA A 126 22.18 43.26 6.06
CA ALA A 126 22.51 42.67 4.75
C ALA A 126 23.91 42.06 4.68
N LYS A 127 24.91 42.66 5.35
CA LYS A 127 26.27 42.11 5.40
C LYS A 127 26.32 40.77 6.15
N ALA A 128 25.64 40.69 7.29
CA ALA A 128 25.55 39.46 8.07
C ALA A 128 24.81 38.35 7.31
N ARG A 129 23.78 38.69 6.52
CA ARG A 129 23.07 37.72 5.65
C ARG A 129 23.98 37.11 4.59
N LEU A 130 24.76 37.96 3.91
CA LEU A 130 25.72 37.50 2.89
C LEU A 130 26.79 36.59 3.51
N GLN A 131 27.33 36.96 4.68
CA GLN A 131 28.33 36.15 5.39
C GLN A 131 27.77 34.78 5.79
N LEU A 132 26.53 34.76 6.30
CA LEU A 132 25.86 33.52 6.70
C LEU A 132 25.61 32.61 5.48
N LEU A 133 25.12 33.15 4.36
CA LEU A 133 24.91 32.38 3.13
C LEU A 133 26.21 31.75 2.59
N VAL A 134 27.31 32.51 2.59
CA VAL A 134 28.63 31.99 2.15
C VAL A 134 29.09 30.85 3.06
N SER A 135 28.88 30.97 4.37
CA SER A 135 29.25 29.91 5.33
C SER A 135 28.46 28.61 5.10
N VAL A 136 27.17 28.70 4.80
CA VAL A 136 26.29 27.54 4.58
C VAL A 136 26.60 26.82 3.26
N SER A 137 27.03 27.53 2.23
CA SER A 137 27.32 26.96 0.90
C SER A 137 28.72 26.36 0.75
N THR A 138 29.66 26.72 1.62
CA THR A 138 31.06 26.28 1.52
C THR A 138 31.37 25.03 2.37
N THR A 139 30.43 24.63 3.23
CA THR A 139 30.58 23.49 4.15
C THR A 139 30.13 22.20 3.47
#